data_AF-A0A1Y1QJI6-F1
#
_entry.id   AF-A0A1Y1QJI6-F1
#
_cell.length_a   1.000
_cell.length_b   1.000
_cell.length_c   1.000
_cell.angle_alpha   90.00
_cell.angle_beta   90.00
_cell.angle_gamma   90.00
#
_symmetry.space_group_name_H-M   'P 1'
#
loop_
_entity.id
_entity.type
_entity.pdbx_description
1 polymer ?
#
loop_
_entity_poly.entity_id
_entity_poly.type
_entity_poly.pdbx_seq_one_letter_code
_entity_poly.pdbx_strand_id
1 'polypeptide(L)'
;MKALTDAIISLFELAEAEGRVLQSKVLQTTNRVLLLMVAALFFSVAAGLLLVASYQVLSFYLPPAGALFTVGIMCLLVAGVLIWFVRYTSRQQ
;
A
#
# COMPACT_ATOMS: atom_id res chain seq x y z
N MET A 1 41.98 15.55 -30.05
CA MET A 1 40.58 15.64 -30.50
C MET A 1 39.82 14.32 -30.32
N LYS A 2 40.35 13.15 -30.71
CA LYS A 2 39.71 11.84 -30.48
C LYS A 2 39.26 11.55 -29.04
N ALA A 3 40.12 11.82 -28.04
CA ALA A 3 39.81 11.52 -26.63
C ALA A 3 38.62 12.33 -26.07
N LEU A 4 38.39 13.54 -26.57
CA LEU A 4 37.24 14.36 -26.20
C LEU A 4 35.95 13.83 -26.82
N THR A 5 36.03 13.36 -28.06
CA THR A 5 34.91 12.72 -28.76
C THR A 5 34.53 11.39 -28.09
N ASP A 6 35.49 10.54 -27.74
CA ASP A 6 35.22 9.29 -27.01
C ASP A 6 34.61 9.54 -25.62
N ALA A 7 35.08 10.56 -24.90
CA ALA A 7 34.51 10.93 -23.61
C ALA A 7 33.04 11.39 -23.72
N ILE A 8 32.71 12.16 -24.76
CA ILE A 8 31.34 12.62 -25.01
C ILE A 8 30.43 11.44 -25.41
N ILE A 9 30.91 10.53 -26.26
CA ILE A 9 30.17 9.32 -26.66
C ILE A 9 29.91 8.44 -25.43
N SER A 10 30.93 8.21 -24.59
CA SER A 10 30.80 7.43 -23.35
C SER A 10 29.77 8.01 -22.37
N LEU A 11 29.70 9.34 -22.25
CA LEU A 11 28.70 10.01 -21.41
C LEU A 11 27.27 9.80 -21.94
N PHE A 12 27.08 9.85 -23.25
CA PHE A 12 25.77 9.61 -23.87
C PHE A 12 25.35 8.13 -23.75
N GLU A 13 26.26 7.19 -23.94
CA GLU A 13 25.98 5.76 -23.73
C GLU A 13 25.61 5.47 -22.27
N LEU A 14 26.28 6.11 -21.31
CA LEU A 14 25.95 6.00 -19.89
C LEU A 14 24.57 6.58 -19.58
N ALA A 15 24.26 7.75 -20.13
CA ALA A 15 22.95 8.39 -19.97
C ALA A 15 21.81 7.58 -20.61
N GLU A 16 22.05 6.93 -21.76
CA GLU A 16 21.08 6.04 -22.40
C GLU A 16 20.86 4.76 -21.57
N ALA A 17 21.93 4.18 -21.03
CA ALA A 17 21.85 3.01 -20.15
C ALA A 17 21.05 3.32 -18.87
N GLU A 18 21.37 4.43 -18.20
CA GLU A 18 20.64 4.87 -17.00
C GLU A 18 19.20 5.25 -17.32
N GLY A 19 18.95 5.95 -18.44
CA GLY A 19 17.61 6.33 -18.89
C GLY A 19 16.72 5.12 -19.17
N ARG A 20 17.26 4.07 -19.80
CA ARG A 20 16.53 2.82 -20.07
C ARG A 20 16.23 2.03 -18.78
N VAL A 21 17.16 2.02 -17.83
CA VAL A 21 16.94 1.43 -16.50
C VAL A 21 15.89 2.24 -15.73
N LEU A 22 15.91 3.56 -15.82
CA LEU A 22 14.93 4.43 -15.17
C LEU A 22 13.53 4.21 -15.76
N GLN A 23 13.40 4.17 -17.08
CA GLN A 23 12.11 3.97 -17.75
C GLN A 23 11.48 2.63 -17.37
N SER A 24 12.26 1.55 -17.36
CA SER A 24 11.77 0.22 -16.99
C SER A 24 11.37 0.14 -15.51
N LYS A 25 12.18 0.70 -14.60
CA LYS A 25 11.88 0.73 -13.16
C LYS A 25 10.71 1.65 -12.82
N VAL A 26 10.58 2.80 -13.48
CA VAL A 26 9.46 3.73 -13.30
C VAL A 26 8.17 3.06 -13.74
N LEU A 27 8.10 2.49 -14.95
CA LEU A 27 6.91 1.77 -15.42
C LEU A 27 6.52 0.62 -14.49
N GLN A 28 7.50 -0.17 -14.02
CA GLN A 28 7.23 -1.26 -13.09
C GLN A 28 6.72 -0.74 -11.73
N THR A 29 7.27 0.35 -11.22
CA THR A 29 6.86 0.97 -9.95
C THR A 29 5.48 1.58 -10.07
N THR A 30 5.21 2.35 -11.14
CA THR A 30 3.89 2.93 -11.43
C THR A 30 2.83 1.84 -11.52
N ASN A 31 3.10 0.75 -12.22
CA ASN A 31 2.16 -0.36 -12.32
C ASN A 31 1.89 -1.01 -10.95
N ARG A 32 2.93 -1.24 -10.14
CA ARG A 32 2.78 -1.77 -8.78
C ARG A 32 1.96 -0.84 -7.88
N VAL A 33 2.23 0.46 -7.92
CA VAL A 33 1.50 1.47 -7.15
C VAL A 33 0.03 1.52 -7.57
N LEU A 34 -0.26 1.47 -8.87
CA LEU A 34 -1.64 1.40 -9.38
C LEU A 34 -2.36 0.16 -8.87
N LEU A 35 -1.75 -1.02 -8.97
CA LEU A 35 -2.32 -2.27 -8.47
C LEU A 35 -2.56 -2.22 -6.95
N LEU A 36 -1.61 -1.67 -6.18
CA LEU A 36 -1.76 -1.49 -4.74
C LEU A 36 -2.89 -0.53 -4.40
N MET A 37 -3.06 0.55 -5.17
CA MET A 37 -4.14 1.51 -4.97
C MET A 37 -5.50 0.88 -5.24
N VAL A 38 -5.63 0.12 -6.32
CA VAL A 38 -6.86 -0.64 -6.64
C VAL A 38 -7.14 -1.66 -5.53
N ALA A 39 -6.14 -2.43 -5.11
CA ALA A 39 -6.28 -3.39 -4.02
C ALA A 39 -6.71 -2.72 -2.70
N ALA A 40 -6.12 -1.59 -2.35
CA ALA A 40 -6.47 -0.82 -1.14
C ALA A 40 -7.92 -0.31 -1.20
N LEU A 41 -8.40 0.11 -2.37
CA LEU A 41 -9.78 0.53 -2.56
C LEU A 41 -10.74 -0.64 -2.33
N PHE A 42 -10.53 -1.77 -3.01
CA PHE A 42 -11.36 -2.96 -2.82
C PHE A 42 -11.32 -3.48 -1.38
N PHE A 43 -10.15 -3.47 -0.76
CA PHE A 43 -10.00 -3.85 0.65
C PHE A 43 -10.80 -2.93 1.57
N SER A 44 -10.77 -1.61 1.33
CA SER A 44 -11.54 -0.63 2.12
C SER A 44 -13.04 -0.84 2.00
N VAL A 45 -13.53 -1.10 0.78
CA VAL A 45 -14.95 -1.41 0.54
C VAL A 45 -15.35 -2.71 1.22
N ALA A 46 -14.55 -3.77 1.07
CA ALA A 46 -14.81 -5.06 1.70
C ALA A 46 -14.82 -4.96 3.23
N ALA A 47 -13.88 -4.22 3.81
CA ALA A 47 -13.83 -3.97 5.25
C ALA A 47 -15.09 -3.23 5.75
N GLY A 48 -15.54 -2.21 5.02
CA GLY A 48 -16.80 -1.50 5.33
C GLY A 48 -18.02 -2.42 5.31
N LEU A 49 -18.15 -3.25 4.27
CA LEU A 49 -19.23 -4.24 4.15
C LEU A 49 -19.18 -5.28 5.28
N LEU A 50 -17.98 -5.72 5.66
CA LEU A 50 -17.78 -6.66 6.76
C LEU A 50 -18.26 -6.06 8.09
N LEU A 51 -17.96 -4.79 8.36
CA LEU A 51 -18.45 -4.09 9.55
C LEU A 51 -19.98 -3.98 9.57
N VAL A 52 -20.59 -3.63 8.43
CA VAL A 52 -22.06 -3.57 8.30
C VAL A 52 -22.69 -4.94 8.55
N ALA A 53 -22.15 -5.99 7.92
CA ALA A 53 -22.64 -7.36 8.11
C ALA A 53 -22.48 -7.81 9.57
N SER A 54 -21.34 -7.51 10.20
CA SER A 54 -21.07 -7.82 11.60
C SER A 54 -22.10 -7.16 12.51
N TYR A 55 -22.33 -5.86 12.33
CA TYR A 55 -23.34 -5.10 13.08
C TYR A 55 -24.74 -5.69 12.89
N GLN A 56 -25.11 -6.03 11.66
CA GLN A 56 -26.44 -6.56 11.37
C GLN A 56 -26.65 -7.94 12.02
N VAL A 57 -25.67 -8.84 11.97
CA VAL A 57 -25.71 -10.13 12.67
C VAL A 57 -25.84 -9.93 14.19
N LEU A 58 -25.05 -9.02 14.75
CA LEU A 58 -25.03 -8.78 16.20
C LEU A 58 -26.30 -8.10 16.71
N SER A 59 -26.93 -7.27 15.88
CA SER A 59 -28.19 -6.60 16.20
C SER A 59 -29.37 -7.57 16.37
N PHE A 60 -29.24 -8.82 15.90
CA PHE A 60 -30.23 -9.87 16.21
C PHE A 60 -30.15 -10.35 17.66
N TYR A 61 -28.98 -10.24 18.30
CA TYR A 61 -28.73 -10.80 19.63
C TYR A 61 -28.56 -9.72 20.71
N LEU A 62 -28.14 -8.52 20.35
CA LEU A 62 -27.88 -7.41 21.27
C LEU A 62 -28.70 -6.17 20.92
N PRO A 63 -28.99 -5.30 21.91
CA PRO A 63 -29.51 -3.98 21.62
C PRO A 63 -28.52 -3.18 20.75
N PRO A 64 -28.99 -2.21 19.94
CA PRO A 64 -28.16 -1.50 18.96
C PRO A 64 -26.88 -0.89 19.55
N ALA A 65 -26.97 -0.34 20.76
CA ALA A 65 -25.83 0.22 21.48
C ALA A 65 -24.76 -0.84 21.80
N GLY A 66 -25.18 -2.04 22.22
CA GLY A 66 -24.28 -3.16 22.52
C GLY A 66 -23.58 -3.68 21.28
N ALA A 67 -24.31 -3.80 20.17
CA ALA A 67 -23.76 -4.24 18.88
C ALA A 67 -22.69 -3.27 18.34
N LEU A 68 -22.95 -1.95 18.39
CA LEU A 68 -21.98 -0.94 17.98
C LEU A 68 -20.74 -0.93 18.88
N PHE A 69 -20.92 -1.08 20.20
CA PHE A 69 -19.82 -1.14 21.15
C PHE A 69 -18.85 -2.30 20.83
N THR A 70 -19.39 -3.49 20.58
CA THR A 70 -18.58 -4.66 20.23
C THR A 70 -17.88 -4.55 18.88
N VAL A 71 -18.56 -3.98 17.87
CA VAL A 71 -17.92 -3.71 16.56
C VAL A 71 -16.81 -2.66 16.71
N GLY A 72 -17.02 -1.64 17.54
CA GLY A 72 -16.01 -0.64 17.88
C GLY A 72 -14.78 -1.23 18.56
N ILE A 73 -14.96 -2.16 19.50
CA ILE A 73 -13.84 -2.89 20.13
C ILE A 73 -13.06 -3.69 19.08
N MET A 74 -13.75 -4.40 18.18
CA MET A 74 -13.08 -5.14 17.10
C MET A 74 -12.24 -4.22 16.22
N CYS A 75 -12.78 -3.05 15.83
CA CYS A 75 -12.03 -2.05 15.07
C CYS A 75 -10.80 -1.54 15.83
N LEU A 76 -10.91 -1.29 17.13
CA LEU A 76 -9.78 -0.85 17.96
C LEU A 76 -8.69 -1.91 18.04
N LEU A 77 -9.05 -3.20 18.17
CA LEU A 77 -8.08 -4.30 18.18
C LEU A 77 -7.34 -4.38 16.85
N VAL A 78 -8.04 -4.30 15.72
CA VAL A 78 -7.41 -4.30 14.39
C VAL A 78 -6.49 -3.09 14.21
N ALA A 79 -6.93 -1.89 14.60
CA ALA A 79 -6.10 -0.69 14.54
C ALA A 79 -4.84 -0.83 15.43
N GLY A 80 -4.99 -1.38 16.63
CA GLY A 80 -3.87 -1.65 17.53
C GLY A 80 -2.84 -2.62 16.93
N VAL A 81 -3.30 -3.72 16.33
CA VAL A 81 -2.43 -4.69 15.64
C VAL A 81 -1.70 -4.03 14.47
N LEU A 82 -2.37 -3.19 13.67
CA LEU A 82 -1.74 -2.48 12.55
C LEU A 82 -0.66 -1.52 13.04
N ILE A 83 -0.93 -0.70 14.05
CA ILE A 83 0.05 0.22 14.63
C ILE A 83 1.27 -0.55 15.17
N TRP A 84 1.03 -1.68 15.83
CA TRP A 84 2.11 -2.54 16.33
C TRP A 84 2.96 -3.11 15.19
N PHE A 85 2.33 -3.59 14.12
CA PHE A 85 3.02 -4.15 12.96
C PHE A 85 3.87 -3.10 12.23
N VAL A 86 3.36 -1.87 12.08
CA VAL A 86 4.10 -0.74 11.50
C VAL A 86 5.34 -0.45 12.35
N ARG A 87 5.18 -0.36 13.68
CA ARG A 87 6.32 -0.15 14.60
C ARG A 87 7.33 -1.29 14.60
N TYR A 88 6.88 -2.52 14.46
CA TYR A 88 7.76 -3.68 14.38
C TYR A 88 8.61 -3.62 13.11
N THR A 89 7.97 -3.35 11.97
CA THR A 89 8.66 -3.26 10.67
C THR A 89 9.66 -2.09 10.63
N SER A 90 9.30 -0.93 11.20
CA SER A 90 10.20 0.23 11.26
C SER A 90 11.40 0.06 12.17
N ARG A 91 11.43 -0.97 13.03
CA ARG A 91 12.59 -1.30 13.88
C ARG A 91 13.58 -2.26 13.20
N GLN A 92 13.17 -2.89 12.10
CA GLN A 92 14.01 -3.84 11.36
C GLN A 92 14.70 -3.22 10.14
N GLN A 93 14.27 -2.03 9.71
CA GLN A 93 14.96 -1.20 8.72
C GLN A 93 15.94 -0.26 9.41
#